data_AF-A0A956N0Z7-F1
#
_entry.id   AF-A0A956N0Z7-F1
#
_cell.length_a   1.000
_cell.length_b   1.000
_cell.length_c   1.000
_cell.angle_alpha   90.00
_cell.angle_beta   90.00
_cell.angle_gamma   90.00
#
_symmetry.space_group_name_H-M   'P 1'
#
loop_
_entity.id
_entity.type
_entity.pdbx_description
1 polymer ?
#
loop_
_entity_poly.entity_id
_entity_poly.type
_entity_poly.pdbx_seq_one_letter_code
_entity_poly.pdbx_strand_id
1 'polypeptide(L)'
;MDFKSLFRTKNIASILQEAKLKDAASTEGELKRNLTVRDLAMLGIAAIVGAGIFSTIGQACFDGGPAVSLLFIGIAIACGFSALCYAEFASRIPISGSAYTYAYAT
;
A
#
# COMPACT_ATOMS: atom_id res chain seq x y z
N MET A 1 -13.65 -7.99 -28.95
CA MET A 1 -13.01 -8.00 -27.62
C MET A 1 -14.13 -8.03 -26.59
N ASP A 2 -14.15 -9.05 -25.76
CA ASP A 2 -15.26 -9.38 -24.86
C ASP A 2 -15.22 -8.44 -23.63
N PHE A 3 -16.15 -7.49 -23.53
CA PHE A 3 -16.19 -6.51 -22.42
C PHE A 3 -16.35 -7.17 -21.04
N LYS A 4 -16.77 -8.44 -21.00
CA LYS A 4 -16.93 -9.23 -19.78
C LYS A 4 -15.60 -9.63 -19.14
N SER A 5 -14.49 -9.67 -19.88
CA SER A 5 -13.17 -10.00 -19.33
C SER A 5 -12.49 -8.82 -18.63
N LEU A 6 -12.87 -7.58 -18.98
CA LEU A 6 -12.31 -6.34 -18.42
C LEU A 6 -12.69 -6.12 -16.95
N PHE A 7 -13.83 -6.64 -16.51
CA PHE A 7 -14.35 -6.47 -15.14
C PHE A 7 -14.25 -7.76 -14.30
N ARG A 8 -13.28 -8.63 -14.61
CA ARG A 8 -13.14 -9.89 -13.88
C ARG A 8 -12.56 -9.64 -12.49
N THR A 9 -13.42 -9.57 -11.48
CA THR A 9 -13.05 -9.53 -10.07
C THR A 9 -12.88 -10.95 -9.52
N LYS A 10 -11.99 -11.12 -8.54
CA LYS A 10 -11.84 -12.39 -7.81
C LYS A 10 -12.60 -12.28 -6.50
N ASN A 11 -13.33 -13.34 -6.15
CA ASN A 11 -14.07 -13.38 -4.89
C ASN A 11 -13.11 -13.45 -3.69
N ILE A 12 -13.34 -12.60 -2.68
CA ILE A 12 -12.48 -12.51 -1.49
C ILE A 12 -12.31 -13.88 -0.79
N ALA A 13 -13.36 -14.69 -0.67
CA ALA A 13 -13.28 -15.98 0.00
C ALA A 13 -12.34 -16.96 -0.74
N SER A 14 -12.37 -16.94 -2.08
CA SER A 14 -11.46 -17.76 -2.90
C SER A 14 -10.01 -17.33 -2.77
N ILE A 15 -9.74 -16.01 -2.68
CA ILE A 15 -8.40 -15.46 -2.49
C ILE A 15 -7.84 -15.86 -1.11
N LEU A 16 -8.66 -15.74 -0.06
CA LEU A 16 -8.25 -16.10 1.30
C LEU A 16 -8.03 -17.62 1.44
N GLN A 17 -8.83 -18.44 0.75
CA GLN A 17 -8.66 -19.88 0.75
C GLN A 17 -7.38 -20.29 -0.01
N GLU A 18 -7.08 -19.68 -1.16
CA GLU A 18 -5.81 -19.87 -1.88
C GLU A 18 -4.61 -19.47 -1.01
N ALA A 19 -4.71 -18.36 -0.27
CA ALA A 19 -3.65 -17.90 0.64
C ALA A 19 -3.42 -18.87 1.81
N LYS A 20 -4.50 -19.37 2.44
CA LYS A 20 -4.41 -20.37 3.52
C LYS A 20 -3.87 -21.71 3.04
N LEU A 21 -4.26 -22.16 1.84
CA LEU A 21 -3.73 -23.38 1.24
C LEU A 21 -2.24 -23.26 0.94
N LYS A 22 -1.77 -22.10 0.48
CA LYS A 22 -0.34 -21.81 0.31
C LYS A 22 0.41 -21.85 1.63
N ASP A 23 -0.12 -21.21 2.68
CA ASP A 23 0.52 -21.23 4.00
C ASP A 23 0.58 -22.65 4.61
N ALA A 24 -0.39 -23.53 4.30
CA ALA A 24 -0.43 -24.90 4.81
C ALA A 24 0.40 -25.91 3.97
N ALA A 25 0.51 -25.68 2.67
CA ALA A 25 1.32 -26.48 1.77
C ALA A 25 2.72 -25.87 1.67
N SER A 26 3.52 -26.08 2.73
CA SER A 26 4.92 -25.67 2.81
C SER A 26 5.73 -26.31 1.67
N THR A 27 5.76 -25.62 0.53
CA THR A 27 6.46 -26.05 -0.67
C THR A 27 7.89 -25.51 -0.58
N GLU A 28 8.89 -26.29 -1.01
CA GLU A 28 10.28 -25.84 -1.07
C GLU A 28 10.39 -24.54 -1.87
N GLY A 29 10.61 -23.40 -1.19
CA GLY A 29 10.65 -22.06 -1.79
C GLY A 29 9.86 -20.95 -1.07
N GLU A 30 9.12 -21.27 0.00
CA GLU A 30 8.35 -20.25 0.75
C GLU A 30 9.21 -19.39 1.68
N LEU A 31 8.94 -18.08 1.73
CA LEU A 31 9.63 -17.12 2.60
C LEU A 31 9.17 -17.27 4.06
N LYS A 32 10.12 -17.40 4.99
CA LYS A 32 9.82 -17.37 6.42
C LYS A 32 9.31 -16.00 6.86
N ARG A 33 8.15 -15.95 7.53
CA ARG A 33 7.62 -14.74 8.18
C ARG A 33 8.45 -14.38 9.42
N ASN A 34 9.47 -13.54 9.25
CA ASN A 34 10.35 -13.06 10.34
C ASN A 34 10.24 -11.55 10.60
N LEU A 35 9.44 -10.82 9.81
CA LEU A 35 9.34 -9.38 9.94
C LEU A 35 8.47 -8.99 11.13
N THR A 36 9.00 -8.13 11.99
CA THR A 36 8.27 -7.56 13.13
C THR A 36 7.59 -6.24 12.75
N VAL A 37 6.72 -5.73 13.62
CA VAL A 37 6.03 -4.44 13.42
C VAL A 37 7.01 -3.29 13.20
N ARG A 38 8.16 -3.31 13.89
CA ARG A 38 9.20 -2.30 13.73
C ARG A 38 9.87 -2.38 12.36
N ASP A 39 10.13 -3.59 11.88
CA ASP A 39 10.72 -3.81 10.56
C ASP A 39 9.79 -3.33 9.45
N LEU A 40 8.48 -3.63 9.58
CA LEU A 40 7.45 -3.14 8.64
C LEU A 40 7.32 -1.62 8.67
N ALA A 41 7.35 -1.00 9.85
CA ALA A 41 7.29 0.45 9.97
C ALA A 41 8.50 1.13 9.31
N MET A 42 9.70 0.61 9.54
CA MET A 42 10.93 1.10 8.92
C MET A 42 10.92 0.90 7.40
N LEU A 43 10.41 -0.23 6.92
CA LEU A 43 10.22 -0.48 5.48
C LEU A 43 9.30 0.57 4.87
N GLY A 44 8.19 0.91 5.54
CA GLY A 44 7.28 1.97 5.09
C GLY A 44 7.96 3.34 5.01
N ILE A 45 8.72 3.73 6.03
CA ILE A 45 9.46 5.01 6.04
C ILE A 45 10.47 5.04 4.89
N ALA A 46 11.25 3.97 4.71
CA ALA A 46 12.23 3.86 3.63
C ALA A 46 11.59 3.92 2.24
N ALA A 47 10.37 3.38 2.08
CA ALA A 47 9.64 3.42 0.81
C ALA A 47 9.07 4.82 0.49
N ILE A 48 8.75 5.63 1.51
CA ILE A 48 8.18 6.97 1.34
C ILE A 48 9.28 8.03 1.16
N VAL A 49 10.37 7.96 1.93
CA VAL A 49 11.47 8.92 1.88
C VAL A 49 12.39 8.59 0.71
N GLY A 50 12.13 9.18 -0.46
CA GLY A 50 12.91 8.97 -1.68
C GLY A 50 13.41 10.26 -2.34
N ALA A 51 13.98 10.15 -3.53
CA ALA A 51 14.53 11.29 -4.28
C ALA A 51 13.50 12.41 -4.58
N GLY A 52 12.20 12.06 -4.62
CA GLY A 52 11.12 13.00 -4.92
C GLY A 52 11.09 14.20 -3.97
N ILE A 53 11.13 13.97 -2.64
CA ILE A 53 11.03 15.07 -1.67
C ILE A 53 12.23 16.02 -1.75
N PHE A 54 13.43 15.51 -2.03
CA PHE A 54 14.64 16.33 -2.11
C PHE A 54 14.71 17.20 -3.38
N SER A 55 14.08 16.76 -4.47
CA SER A 55 14.09 17.49 -5.74
C SER A 55 12.95 18.50 -5.85
N THR A 56 11.74 18.14 -5.42
CA THR A 56 10.55 18.96 -5.68
C THR A 56 10.30 20.03 -4.63
N ILE A 57 10.79 19.87 -3.40
CA ILE A 57 10.47 20.80 -2.32
C ILE A 57 11.10 22.19 -2.52
N GLY A 58 12.30 22.25 -3.10
CA GLY A 58 12.98 23.51 -3.40
C GLY A 58 12.19 24.36 -4.39
N GLN A 59 11.73 23.73 -5.48
CA GLN A 59 10.89 24.38 -6.48
C GLN A 59 9.54 24.79 -5.88
N ALA A 60 8.91 23.91 -5.10
CA ALA A 60 7.65 24.21 -4.45
C ALA A 60 7.77 25.43 -3.51
N CYS A 61 8.83 25.52 -2.71
CA CYS A 61 9.10 26.67 -1.83
C CYS A 61 9.44 27.95 -2.61
N PHE A 62 10.14 27.83 -3.75
CA PHE A 62 10.44 28.98 -4.61
C PHE A 62 9.17 29.57 -5.22
N ASP A 63 8.29 28.72 -5.77
CA ASP A 63 7.05 29.15 -6.43
C ASP A 63 5.93 29.51 -5.43
N GLY A 64 5.84 28.78 -4.32
CA GLY A 64 4.75 28.90 -3.34
C GLY A 64 5.08 29.70 -2.07
N GLY A 65 6.34 30.10 -1.88
CA GLY A 65 6.78 30.86 -0.71
C GLY A 65 6.68 30.10 0.62
N PRO A 66 6.78 30.80 1.76
CA PRO A 66 6.83 30.16 3.09
C PRO A 66 5.54 29.40 3.47
N ALA A 67 4.42 29.70 2.81
CA ALA A 67 3.13 29.04 3.01
C ALA A 67 3.14 27.55 2.64
N VAL A 68 4.12 27.09 1.86
CA VAL A 68 4.29 25.68 1.49
C VAL A 68 4.44 24.79 2.73
N SER A 69 5.10 25.27 3.78
CA SER A 69 5.22 24.55 5.05
C SER A 69 3.85 24.25 5.68
N LEU A 70 2.91 25.19 5.62
CA LEU A 70 1.53 25.01 6.09
C LEU A 70 0.74 24.07 5.17
N LEU A 71 0.97 24.12 3.86
CA LEU A 71 0.35 23.19 2.90
C LEU A 71 0.76 21.74 3.17
N PHE A 72 2.02 21.49 3.54
CA PHE A 72 2.49 20.15 3.91
C PHE A 72 1.75 19.56 5.11
N ILE A 73 1.29 20.39 6.06
CA ILE A 73 0.46 19.93 7.18
C ILE A 73 -0.90 19.42 6.65
N GLY A 74 -1.52 20.15 5.72
CA GLY A 74 -2.75 19.72 5.07
C GLY A 74 -2.58 18.41 4.28
N ILE A 75 -1.47 18.28 3.54
CA ILE A 75 -1.12 17.06 2.81
C ILE A 75 -0.93 15.89 3.79
N ALA A 76 -0.25 16.10 4.92
CA ALA A 76 -0.06 15.07 5.94
C ALA A 76 -1.40 14.54 6.49
N ILE A 77 -2.37 15.43 6.72
CA ILE A 77 -3.72 15.03 7.15
C ILE A 77 -4.43 14.20 6.07
N ALA A 78 -4.41 14.65 4.81
CA ALA A 78 -5.01 13.93 3.68
C ALA A 78 -4.37 12.54 3.47
N CYS A 79 -3.04 12.46 3.55
CA CYS A 79 -2.30 11.20 3.51
C CYS A 79 -2.64 10.31 4.72
N GLY A 80 -2.85 10.89 5.90
CA GLY A 80 -3.28 10.18 7.11
C GLY A 80 -4.62 9.47 6.93
N PHE A 81 -5.63 10.17 6.41
CA PHE A 81 -6.93 9.53 6.08
C PHE A 81 -6.78 8.42 5.05
N SER A 82 -5.97 8.64 4.02
CA SER A 82 -5.69 7.61 3.01
C SER A 82 -5.02 6.38 3.64
N ALA A 83 -4.03 6.58 4.51
CA ALA A 83 -3.33 5.51 5.22
C ALA A 83 -4.27 4.69 6.10
N LEU A 84 -5.25 5.32 6.76
CA LEU A 84 -6.27 4.60 7.55
C LEU A 84 -7.14 3.68 6.68
N CYS A 85 -7.58 4.16 5.50
CA CYS A 85 -8.31 3.32 4.55
C CYS A 85 -7.48 2.10 4.09
N TYR A 86 -6.20 2.32 3.78
CA TYR A 86 -5.29 1.22 3.40
C TYR A 86 -4.99 0.26 4.55
N ALA A 87 -4.88 0.76 5.79
CA ALA A 87 -4.71 -0.09 6.97
C ALA A 87 -5.94 -1.01 7.17
N GLU A 88 -7.13 -0.47 6.92
CA GLU A 88 -8.37 -1.24 6.98
C GLU A 88 -8.38 -2.38 5.95
N PHE A 89 -8.04 -2.09 4.69
CA PHE A 89 -7.96 -3.12 3.65
C PHE A 89 -6.88 -4.16 3.93
N ALA A 90 -5.69 -3.74 4.38
CA ALA A 90 -4.60 -4.65 4.73
C ALA A 90 -4.98 -5.59 5.88
N SER A 91 -5.81 -5.14 6.83
CA SER A 91 -6.29 -5.97 7.95
C SER A 91 -7.32 -7.02 7.52
N ARG A 92 -8.16 -6.72 6.51
CA ARG A 92 -9.20 -7.64 6.02
C ARG A 92 -8.69 -8.64 4.98
N ILE A 93 -7.70 -8.24 4.20
CA ILE A 93 -7.16 -9.00 3.08
C ILE A 93 -5.64 -9.15 3.27
N PRO A 94 -5.18 -9.99 4.25
CA PRO A 94 -3.78 -10.09 4.65
C PRO A 94 -2.97 -10.95 3.66
N ILE A 95 -2.94 -10.52 2.41
CA ILE A 95 -2.15 -11.13 1.34
C ILE A 95 -1.14 -10.13 0.80
N SER A 96 -0.06 -10.64 0.22
CA SER A 96 0.91 -9.79 -0.47
C SER A 96 0.21 -9.10 -1.65
N GLY A 97 0.04 -7.78 -1.55
CA GLY A 97 -0.75 -7.00 -2.49
C GLY A 97 -0.69 -5.50 -2.23
N SER A 98 -1.15 -4.73 -3.19
CA SER A 98 -1.27 -3.26 -3.11
C SER A 98 -2.66 -2.84 -3.62
N ALA A 99 -2.85 -1.57 -3.94
CA ALA A 99 -4.12 -0.98 -4.39
C ALA A 99 -4.84 -1.82 -5.47
N TYR A 100 -4.09 -2.37 -6.44
CA TYR A 100 -4.66 -3.23 -7.48
C TYR A 100 -5.34 -4.48 -6.89
N THR A 101 -4.68 -5.16 -5.96
CA THR A 101 -5.23 -6.35 -5.30
C THR A 101 -6.50 -6.02 -4.53
N TYR A 102 -6.53 -4.87 -3.85
CA TYR A 102 -7.72 -4.40 -3.12
C TYR A 102 -8.87 -4.02 -4.07
N ALA A 103 -8.58 -3.44 -5.22
CA ALA A 103 -9.59 -3.07 -6.21
C ALA A 103 -10.22 -4.30 -6.92
N TYR A 104 -9.46 -5.39 -7.08
CA TYR A 104 -9.92 -6.63 -7.72
C TYR A 104 -10.60 -7.61 -6.77
N ALA A 105 -10.48 -7.38 -5.47
CA ALA A 105 -11.09 -8.20 -4.43
C ALA A 105 -12.51 -7.66 -4.14
N THR A 106 -13.54 -8.36 -4.62
CA THR A 106 -14.96 -8.08 -4.36
C THR A 106 -15.60 -9.27 -3.66
#